data_AF-A0A165SR91-F1
#
_entry.id   AF-A0A165SR91-F1
#
_cell.length_a   1.000
_cell.length_b   1.000
_cell.length_c   1.000
_cell.angle_alpha   90.00
_cell.angle_beta   90.00
_cell.angle_gamma   90.00
#
_symmetry.space_group_name_H-M   'P 1'
#
loop_
_entity.id
_entity.type
_entity.pdbx_description
1 polymer ?
#
loop_
_entity_poly.entity_id
_entity_poly.type
_entity_poly.pdbx_seq_one_letter_code
_entity_poly.pdbx_strand_id
1 'polypeptide(L)'
;MSPSILTSLSSLKVSKHFIARHALIPNSSATSKPMLIYHSVFTSPATKSSITAHLSKTNVIEPHWTYSMYPTSHFHSNTHEVLIILSGSALLLFGGEGKS
;
A
#
# COMPACT_ATOMS: atom_id res chain seq x y z
N MET A 1 18.05 8.65 -22.01
CA MET A 1 16.83 8.50 -21.18
C MET A 1 17.26 7.95 -19.84
N SER A 2 16.81 8.54 -18.72
CA SER A 2 17.09 7.97 -17.40
C SER A 2 16.42 6.59 -17.29
N PRO A 3 17.08 5.59 -16.68
CA PRO A 3 16.47 4.28 -16.49
C PRO A 3 15.17 4.43 -15.69
N SER A 4 14.13 3.69 -16.12
CA SER A 4 12.86 3.65 -15.41
C SER A 4 13.08 3.08 -14.00
N ILE A 5 12.54 3.76 -13.00
CA ILE A 5 12.48 3.24 -11.62
C ILE A 5 11.31 2.27 -11.42
N LEU A 6 10.53 1.98 -12.46
CA LEU A 6 9.32 1.16 -12.36
C LEU A 6 9.55 -0.21 -12.95
N THR A 7 9.08 -1.23 -12.22
CA THR A 7 8.86 -2.56 -12.78
C THR A 7 7.81 -2.46 -13.89
N SER A 8 8.06 -3.08 -15.05
CA SER A 8 7.11 -3.09 -16.16
C SER A 8 5.80 -3.77 -15.74
N LEU A 9 4.67 -3.32 -16.30
CA LEU A 9 3.36 -3.91 -15.97
C LEU A 9 3.30 -5.41 -16.25
N SER A 10 3.98 -5.88 -17.30
CA SER A 10 4.09 -7.31 -17.64
C SER A 10 4.82 -8.15 -16.57
N SER A 11 5.69 -7.52 -15.79
CA SER A 11 6.51 -8.16 -14.76
C SER A 11 6.01 -7.87 -13.34
N LEU A 12 5.05 -6.95 -13.21
CA LEU A 12 4.51 -6.52 -11.92
C LEU A 12 3.69 -7.65 -11.29
N LYS A 13 4.10 -8.08 -10.10
CA LYS A 13 3.39 -9.08 -9.32
C LYS A 13 2.46 -8.40 -8.34
N VAL A 14 1.22 -8.89 -8.24
CA VAL A 14 0.21 -8.37 -7.32
C VAL A 14 -0.40 -9.50 -6.52
N SER A 15 -0.29 -9.45 -5.20
CA SER A 15 -1.07 -10.33 -4.32
C SER A 15 -2.41 -9.68 -3.99
N LYS A 16 -3.46 -10.50 -3.91
CA LYS A 16 -4.82 -10.08 -3.54
C LYS A 16 -5.25 -10.88 -2.32
N HIS A 17 -5.70 -10.18 -1.28
CA HIS A 17 -6.17 -10.80 -0.05
C HIS A 17 -7.57 -10.30 0.26
N PHE A 18 -8.53 -11.22 0.33
CA PHE A 18 -9.86 -10.94 0.85
C PHE A 18 -9.84 -11.23 2.35
N ILE A 19 -10.04 -10.19 3.13
CA ILE A 19 -10.00 -10.30 4.58
C ILE A 19 -11.43 -10.36 5.09
N ALA A 20 -11.76 -11.41 5.82
CA ALA A 20 -13.09 -11.60 6.39
C ALA A 20 -13.39 -10.51 7.44
N ARG A 21 -14.68 -10.23 7.65
CA ARG A 21 -15.12 -9.41 8.77
C ARG A 21 -14.55 -9.95 10.09
N HIS A 22 -14.02 -9.06 10.93
CA HIS A 22 -13.63 -9.36 12.30
C HIS A 22 -14.38 -8.44 13.27
N ALA A 23 -15.19 -9.00 14.16
CA ALA A 23 -16.07 -8.25 15.06
C ALA A 23 -16.85 -7.14 14.31
N LEU A 24 -16.65 -5.87 14.67
CA LEU A 24 -17.29 -4.71 14.04
C LEU A 24 -16.52 -4.15 12.83
N ILE A 25 -15.38 -4.76 12.46
CA ILE A 25 -14.55 -4.34 11.34
C ILE A 25 -14.97 -5.12 10.09
N PRO A 26 -15.60 -4.48 9.10
CA PRO A 26 -16.21 -5.19 7.95
C PRO A 26 -15.19 -5.78 6.97
N ASN A 27 -13.97 -5.23 6.92
CA ASN A 27 -12.92 -5.62 5.97
C ASN A 27 -13.45 -5.75 4.52
N SER A 28 -13.03 -6.80 3.80
CA SER A 28 -13.44 -7.01 2.40
C SER A 28 -14.91 -7.43 2.26
N SER A 29 -15.55 -7.91 3.32
CA SER A 29 -16.92 -8.44 3.25
C SER A 29 -17.97 -7.38 2.90
N ALA A 30 -17.75 -6.10 3.25
CA ALA A 30 -18.71 -5.04 2.96
C ALA A 30 -18.66 -4.50 1.53
N THR A 31 -17.51 -4.59 0.86
CA THR A 31 -17.30 -3.95 -0.46
C THR A 31 -16.95 -4.95 -1.56
N SER A 32 -16.68 -6.21 -1.20
CA SER A 32 -16.07 -7.21 -2.09
C SER A 32 -14.77 -6.73 -2.74
N LYS A 33 -14.08 -5.75 -2.14
CA LYS A 33 -12.77 -5.26 -2.58
C LYS A 33 -11.64 -5.94 -1.78
N PRO A 34 -10.60 -6.48 -2.44
CA PRO A 34 -9.47 -7.06 -1.75
C PRO A 34 -8.48 -6.00 -1.27
N MET A 35 -7.65 -6.37 -0.30
CA MET A 35 -6.37 -5.72 -0.08
C MET A 35 -5.40 -6.12 -1.19
N LEU A 36 -4.65 -5.16 -1.74
CA LEU A 36 -3.68 -5.37 -2.80
C LEU A 36 -2.26 -5.12 -2.28
N ILE A 37 -1.34 -6.03 -2.60
CA ILE A 37 0.10 -5.84 -2.38
C ILE A 37 0.77 -5.85 -3.76
N TYR A 38 1.29 -4.70 -4.16
CA TYR A 38 2.10 -4.56 -5.37
C TYR A 38 3.56 -4.82 -5.04
N HIS A 39 4.11 -5.92 -5.54
CA HIS A 39 5.47 -6.34 -5.20
C HIS A 39 6.49 -5.63 -6.07
N SER A 40 7.54 -5.11 -5.44
CA SER A 40 8.70 -4.52 -6.13
C SER A 40 8.33 -3.49 -7.21
N VAL A 41 7.35 -2.62 -6.93
CA VAL A 41 6.91 -1.57 -7.87
C VAL A 41 8.08 -0.71 -8.33
N PHE A 42 8.94 -0.34 -7.38
CA PHE A 42 10.07 0.55 -7.60
C PHE A 42 11.40 -0.22 -7.61
N THR A 43 12.22 0.00 -8.62
CA THR A 43 13.54 -0.59 -8.83
C THR A 43 14.66 0.42 -8.59
N SER A 44 15.82 -0.05 -8.16
CA SER A 44 16.98 0.82 -7.91
C SER A 44 17.48 1.52 -9.18
N PRO A 45 17.86 2.82 -9.13
CA PRO A 45 17.84 3.69 -7.95
C PRO A 45 16.52 4.46 -7.81
N ALA A 46 15.63 3.96 -6.95
CA ALA A 46 14.41 4.67 -6.57
C ALA A 46 14.69 5.60 -5.38
N THR A 47 14.31 6.87 -5.54
CA THR A 47 14.34 7.88 -4.47
C THR A 47 12.93 8.32 -4.11
N LYS A 48 12.75 8.89 -2.91
CA LYS A 48 11.49 9.52 -2.50
C LYS A 48 10.95 10.49 -3.57
N SER A 49 11.82 11.36 -4.09
CA SER A 49 11.45 12.33 -5.14
C SER A 49 10.94 11.65 -6.41
N SER A 50 11.65 10.63 -6.90
CA SER A 50 11.23 9.91 -8.11
C SER A 50 9.93 9.12 -7.92
N ILE A 51 9.69 8.57 -6.72
CA ILE A 51 8.43 7.88 -6.38
C ILE A 51 7.29 8.89 -6.31
N THR A 52 7.44 9.98 -5.58
CA THR A 52 6.43 11.04 -5.47
C THR A 52 6.09 11.63 -6.84
N ALA A 53 7.09 11.91 -7.68
CA ALA A 53 6.87 12.39 -9.03
C ALA A 53 6.05 11.41 -9.89
N HIS A 54 6.28 10.10 -9.72
CA HIS A 54 5.46 9.09 -10.38
C HIS A 54 4.00 9.10 -9.88
N LEU A 55 3.78 9.13 -8.56
CA LEU A 55 2.44 9.17 -7.97
C LEU A 55 1.66 10.43 -8.39
N SER A 56 2.31 11.59 -8.39
CA SER A 56 1.69 12.83 -8.86
C SER A 56 1.30 12.74 -10.35
N LYS A 57 2.07 12.01 -11.16
CA LYS A 57 1.75 11.80 -12.57
C LYS A 57 0.57 10.85 -12.79
N THR A 58 0.40 9.83 -11.92
CA THR A 58 -0.75 8.93 -12.04
C THR A 58 -2.04 9.61 -11.59
N ASN A 59 -1.95 10.60 -10.70
CA ASN A 59 -3.09 11.35 -10.16
C ASN A 59 -4.15 10.45 -9.49
N VAL A 60 -3.72 9.28 -9.01
CA VAL A 60 -4.57 8.30 -8.30
C VAL A 60 -4.45 8.45 -6.78
N ILE A 61 -3.31 8.94 -6.30
CA ILE A 61 -2.97 9.05 -4.89
C ILE A 61 -2.38 10.43 -4.66
N GLU A 62 -2.92 11.16 -3.69
CA GLU A 62 -2.29 12.39 -3.17
C GLU A 62 -1.34 12.01 -2.02
N PRO A 63 0.00 12.19 -2.18
CA PRO A 63 0.94 11.87 -1.12
C PRO A 63 0.80 12.86 0.04
N HIS A 64 0.21 12.42 1.16
CA HIS A 64 0.00 13.31 2.31
C HIS A 64 1.21 13.44 3.24
N TRP A 65 1.81 12.32 3.67
CA TRP A 65 2.85 12.33 4.70
C TRP A 65 3.93 11.28 4.45
N THR A 66 5.12 11.49 5.02
CA THR A 66 6.22 10.51 5.01
C THR A 66 6.68 10.31 6.44
N TYR A 67 6.26 9.21 7.06
CA TYR A 67 6.53 8.91 8.46
C TYR A 67 6.52 7.40 8.70
N SER A 68 6.96 6.96 9.88
CA SER A 68 6.81 5.57 10.28
C SER A 68 5.34 5.23 10.57
N MET A 69 4.98 3.96 10.46
CA MET A 69 3.64 3.48 10.80
C MET A 69 3.36 3.60 12.29
N TYR A 70 2.17 4.06 12.65
CA TYR A 70 1.71 4.06 14.04
C TYR A 70 1.50 2.62 14.55
N PRO A 71 1.86 2.32 15.81
CA PRO A 71 1.73 0.97 16.36
C PRO A 71 0.28 0.60 16.72
N THR A 72 -0.66 1.54 16.61
CA THR A 72 -2.05 1.38 17.00
C THR A 72 -2.91 0.91 15.84
N SER A 73 -3.78 -0.06 16.10
CA SER A 73 -4.80 -0.49 15.14
C SER A 73 -5.81 0.61 14.90
N HIS A 74 -6.17 0.84 13.64
CA HIS A 74 -7.18 1.82 13.24
C HIS A 74 -7.92 1.34 11.98
N PHE A 75 -9.07 1.96 11.70
CA PHE A 75 -9.94 1.60 10.59
C PHE A 75 -10.47 2.87 9.90
N HIS A 76 -10.49 2.84 8.56
CA HIS A 76 -11.02 3.92 7.72
C HIS A 76 -12.31 3.46 7.04
N SER A 77 -13.44 4.11 7.35
CA SER A 77 -14.75 3.73 6.78
C SER A 77 -15.05 4.39 5.42
N ASN A 78 -14.40 5.51 5.12
CA ASN A 78 -14.74 6.39 3.99
C ASN A 78 -13.57 6.62 3.02
N THR A 79 -12.37 6.13 3.32
CA THR A 79 -11.18 6.38 2.49
C THR A 79 -10.39 5.10 2.25
N HIS A 80 -9.69 5.07 1.12
CA HIS A 80 -8.74 4.02 0.77
C HIS A 80 -7.33 4.51 1.14
N GLU A 81 -6.61 3.74 1.96
CA GLU A 81 -5.23 4.04 2.32
C GLU A 81 -4.25 3.32 1.40
N VAL A 82 -3.19 4.00 0.99
CA VAL A 82 -2.07 3.42 0.25
C VAL A 82 -0.77 3.70 1.00
N LEU A 83 0.00 2.65 1.24
CA LEU A 83 1.29 2.71 1.92
C LEU A 83 2.40 2.30 0.98
N ILE A 84 3.52 3.03 1.04
CA ILE A 84 4.71 2.76 0.23
C ILE A 84 5.92 2.72 1.16
N ILE A 85 6.66 1.61 1.11
CA ILE A 85 7.91 1.45 1.86
C ILE A 85 9.03 2.11 1.05
N LEU A 86 9.48 3.29 1.48
CA LEU A 86 10.56 4.04 0.83
C LEU A 86 11.94 3.42 1.12
N SER A 87 12.13 2.87 2.31
CA SER A 87 13.36 2.16 2.72
C SER A 87 13.06 1.23 3.90
N GLY A 88 13.84 0.16 4.03
CA GLY A 88 13.70 -0.82 5.09
C GLY A 88 12.52 -1.77 4.88
N SER A 89 11.88 -2.16 5.98
CA SER A 89 10.78 -3.13 6.01
C SER A 89 9.79 -2.79 7.12
N ALA A 90 8.52 -3.13 6.92
CA ALA A 90 7.48 -3.01 7.94
C ALA A 90 6.77 -4.35 8.12
N LEU A 91 6.41 -4.68 9.36
CA LEU A 91 5.50 -5.77 9.68
C LEU A 91 4.13 -5.17 10.00
N LEU A 92 3.14 -5.47 9.17
CA LEU A 92 1.78 -4.98 9.29
C LEU A 92 0.82 -6.14 9.52
N LEU A 93 -0.13 -5.94 10.43
CA LEU A 93 -1.24 -6.85 10.65
C LEU A 93 -2.49 -6.23 10.03
N PHE A 94 -3.16 -6.99 9.17
CA PHE A 94 -4.38 -6.57 8.50
C PHE A 94 -5.56 -7.39 9.01
N GLY A 95 -6.72 -6.76 9.18
CA GLY A 95 -7.96 -7.44 9.56
C GLY A 95 -8.48 -7.14 10.97
N GLY A 96 -7.63 -6.59 11.84
CA GLY A 96 -8.06 -6.07 13.15
C GLY A 96 -8.05 -7.07 14.31
N GLU A 97 -7.51 -8.27 14.12
CA GLU A 97 -7.44 -9.34 15.13
C GLU A 97 -6.41 -9.06 16.26
N GLY A 98 -5.61 -7.99 16.14
CA GLY A 98 -4.50 -7.72 17.06
C GLY A 98 -3.35 -8.72 16.90
N LYS A 99 -2.27 -8.55 17.66
CA LYS A 99 -1.25 -9.60 17.81
C LYS A 99 -1.86 -10.71 18.67
N SER A 100 -2.28 -11.81 18.07
CA SER A 100 -2.53 -13.08 18.77
C SER A 100 -1.21 -13.74 19.13
#